data_AF-A0A1D1VZX0-F1
#
_entry.id   AF-A0A1D1VZX0-F1
#
_cell.length_a   1.000
_cell.length_b   1.000
_cell.length_c   1.000
_cell.angle_alpha   90.00
_cell.angle_beta   90.00
_cell.angle_gamma   90.00
#
_symmetry.space_group_name_H-M   'P 1'
#
loop_
_entity.id
_entity.type
_entity.pdbx_description
1 polymer ?
#
loop_
_entity_poly.entity_id
_entity_poly.type
_entity_poly.pdbx_seq_one_letter_code
_entity_poly.pdbx_strand_id
1 'polypeptide(L)'
;MSRLAQTPRLKAHGTIVLKKLGQFLILLDNPPKLIAELLRQGANHRSRGLAPENFQALQHDLNELFVKICGPEFDIEAWDAVLTLVMTGIEEGLRQAKDKDAKYL
;
A
#
# COMPACT_ATOMS: atom_id res chain seq x y z
N MET A 1 -19.93 13.92 8.37
CA MET A 1 -18.66 13.57 7.70
C MET A 1 -17.56 14.47 8.21
N SER A 2 -16.36 13.96 8.44
CA SER A 2 -15.24 14.76 8.95
C SER A 2 -14.79 15.82 7.93
N ARG A 3 -14.23 16.95 8.39
CA ARG A 3 -13.65 17.99 7.51
C ARG A 3 -12.56 17.43 6.60
N LEU A 4 -11.88 16.36 7.01
CA LEU A 4 -10.84 15.67 6.25
C LEU A 4 -11.37 15.07 4.93
N ALA A 5 -12.56 14.44 4.98
CA ALA A 5 -13.22 13.78 3.84
C ALA A 5 -13.55 14.74 2.68
N GLN A 6 -13.60 16.04 2.97
CA GLN A 6 -13.90 17.08 1.98
C GLN A 6 -12.64 17.68 1.35
N THR A 7 -11.44 17.36 1.86
CA THR A 7 -10.20 17.94 1.33
C THR A 7 -9.89 17.39 -0.06
N PRO A 8 -9.60 18.26 -1.06
CA PRO A 8 -9.22 17.80 -2.40
C PRO A 8 -7.98 16.92 -2.39
N ARG A 9 -7.04 17.19 -1.48
CA ARG A 9 -5.80 16.42 -1.32
C ARG A 9 -6.07 14.98 -0.90
N LEU A 10 -6.97 14.74 0.06
CA LEU A 10 -7.33 13.38 0.46
C LEU A 10 -7.97 12.63 -0.70
N LYS A 11 -8.93 13.25 -1.40
CA LYS A 11 -9.59 12.62 -2.55
C LYS A 11 -8.59 12.24 -3.63
N ALA A 12 -7.72 13.18 -4.02
CA ALA A 12 -6.70 12.94 -5.04
C ALA A 12 -5.75 11.80 -4.63
N HIS A 13 -5.28 11.80 -3.38
CA HIS A 13 -4.38 10.75 -2.92
C HIS A 13 -5.07 9.39 -2.82
N GLY A 14 -6.29 9.32 -2.28
CA GLY A 14 -7.08 8.09 -2.21
C GLY A 14 -7.34 7.46 -3.58
N THR A 15 -7.66 8.28 -4.59
CA THR A 15 -7.79 7.81 -5.97
C THR A 15 -6.49 7.22 -6.52
N ILE A 16 -5.35 7.86 -6.24
CA ILE A 16 -4.04 7.35 -6.66
C ILE A 16 -3.73 6.01 -5.99
N VAL A 17 -4.01 5.89 -4.69
CA VAL A 17 -3.79 4.66 -3.92
C VAL A 17 -4.61 3.51 -4.50
N LEU A 18 -5.92 3.68 -4.69
CA LEU A 18 -6.78 2.63 -5.24
C LEU A 18 -6.39 2.24 -6.68
N LYS A 19 -6.03 3.23 -7.51
CA LYS A 19 -5.53 2.95 -8.87
C LYS A 19 -4.23 2.14 -8.82
N LYS A 20 -3.32 2.48 -7.90
CA LYS A 20 -2.04 1.79 -7.76
C LYS A 20 -2.22 0.38 -7.22
N LEU A 21 -3.13 0.17 -6.27
CA LEU A 21 -3.52 -1.17 -5.80
C LEU A 21 -4.03 -2.03 -6.97
N GLY A 22 -4.95 -1.50 -7.78
CA GLY A 22 -5.42 -2.21 -8.98
C GLY A 22 -4.30 -2.56 -9.97
N GLN A 23 -3.29 -1.70 -10.12
CA GLN A 23 -2.11 -2.01 -10.92
C GLN A 23 -1.27 -3.14 -10.33
N PHE A 24 -1.15 -3.26 -9.00
CA PHE A 24 -0.44 -4.37 -8.37
C PHE A 24 -1.13 -5.70 -8.62
N LEU A 25 -2.47 -5.72 -8.56
CA LEU A 25 -3.25 -6.92 -8.85
C LEU A 25 -2.99 -7.45 -10.27
N ILE A 26 -2.93 -6.56 -11.26
CA ILE A 26 -2.58 -6.91 -12.65
C ILE A 26 -1.16 -7.50 -12.76
N LEU A 27 -0.27 -7.16 -11.83
CA LEU A 27 1.12 -7.63 -11.83
C LEU A 27 1.33 -8.91 -11.02
N LEU A 28 0.29 -9.51 -10.42
CA LEU A 28 0.43 -10.75 -9.65
C LEU A 28 1.00 -11.91 -10.49
N ASP A 29 0.66 -11.96 -11.79
CA ASP A 29 1.22 -12.94 -12.74
C ASP A 29 2.65 -12.60 -13.21
N ASN A 30 3.24 -11.50 -12.73
CA ASN A 30 4.62 -11.10 -13.01
C ASN A 30 5.35 -10.67 -11.73
N PRO A 31 5.74 -11.63 -10.87
CA PRO A 31 6.35 -11.34 -9.58
C PRO A 31 7.58 -10.42 -9.65
N PRO A 32 8.52 -10.57 -10.61
CA PRO A 32 9.67 -9.66 -10.69
C PRO A 32 9.26 -8.20 -10.90
N LYS A 33 8.25 -7.96 -11.75
CA LYS A 33 7.75 -6.60 -12.02
C LYS A 33 6.94 -6.05 -10.85
N LEU A 34 6.15 -6.90 -10.17
CA LEU A 34 5.44 -6.52 -8.96
C LEU A 34 6.41 -6.10 -7.86
N ILE A 35 7.41 -6.92 -7.56
CA ILE A 35 8.43 -6.64 -6.54
C ILE A 35 9.14 -5.31 -6.85
N ALA A 36 9.62 -5.13 -8.09
CA ALA A 36 10.31 -3.89 -8.48
C ALA A 36 9.43 -2.64 -8.26
N GLU A 37 8.14 -2.72 -8.58
CA GLU A 37 7.22 -1.61 -8.38
C GLU A 37 6.91 -1.36 -6.89
N LEU A 38 6.72 -2.41 -6.08
CA LEU A 38 6.47 -2.28 -4.64
C LEU A 38 7.66 -1.62 -3.92
N LEU A 39 8.88 -2.08 -4.19
CA LEU A 39 10.11 -1.48 -3.64
C LEU A 39 10.24 0.00 -4.03
N ARG A 40 9.94 0.32 -5.28
CA ARG A 40 9.95 1.70 -5.78
C ARG A 40 8.92 2.58 -5.08
N GLN A 41 7.71 2.06 -4.84
CA GLN A 41 6.71 2.81 -4.07
C GLN A 41 7.16 3.01 -2.63
N GLY A 42 7.78 2.01 -2.01
CA GLY A 42 8.33 2.15 -0.66
C GLY A 42 9.39 3.24 -0.55
N ALA A 43 10.35 3.26 -1.48
CA ALA A 43 11.37 4.32 -1.55
C ALA A 43 10.74 5.72 -1.73
N ASN A 44 9.69 5.84 -2.54
CA ASN A 44 8.98 7.10 -2.73
C ASN A 44 8.21 7.58 -1.49
N HIS A 45 7.75 6.66 -0.63
CA HIS A 45 7.09 7.03 0.62
C HIS A 45 8.11 7.36 1.71
N ARG A 46 9.29 6.74 1.69
CA ARG A 46 10.40 7.09 2.58
C ARG A 46 10.84 8.55 2.39
N SER A 47 10.97 9.02 1.14
CA SER A 47 11.32 10.42 0.85
C SER A 47 10.28 11.44 1.35
N ARG A 48 9.10 10.98 1.75
CA ARG A 48 8.02 11.77 2.35
C ARG A 48 7.91 11.60 3.87
N GLY A 49 8.84 10.87 4.48
CA GLY A 49 8.90 10.68 5.93
C GLY A 49 7.89 9.68 6.49
N LEU A 50 7.29 8.82 5.67
CA LEU A 50 6.37 7.80 6.19
C LEU A 50 7.13 6.71 6.95
N ALA A 51 6.51 6.28 8.05
CA ALA A 51 6.92 5.12 8.83
C ALA A 51 6.16 3.86 8.38
N PRO A 52 6.78 2.66 8.44
CA PRO A 52 6.16 1.39 8.03
C PRO A 52 4.79 1.11 8.66
N GLU A 53 4.60 1.49 9.91
CA GLU A 53 3.39 1.19 10.71
C GLU A 53 2.11 1.79 10.09
N ASN A 54 2.25 2.86 9.28
CA ASN A 54 1.13 3.46 8.56
C ASN A 54 0.54 2.53 7.49
N PHE A 55 1.35 1.61 6.92
CA PHE A 55 0.90 0.67 5.89
C PHE A 55 0.12 -0.50 6.49
N GLN A 56 0.47 -0.93 7.70
CA GLN A 56 -0.27 -1.94 8.45
C GLN A 56 -1.67 -1.46 8.82
N ALA A 57 -1.78 -0.22 9.29
CA ALA A 57 -3.08 0.41 9.55
C ALA A 57 -3.94 0.47 8.27
N LEU A 58 -3.34 0.83 7.13
CA LEU A 58 -4.05 0.87 5.85
C LEU A 58 -4.55 -0.52 5.40
N GLN A 59 -3.78 -1.59 5.62
CA GLN A 59 -4.22 -2.95 5.28
C GLN A 59 -5.46 -3.34 6.08
N HIS A 60 -5.44 -3.08 7.39
CA HIS A 60 -6.57 -3.35 8.27
C HIS A 60 -7.83 -2.60 7.79
N ASP A 61 -7.72 -1.30 7.53
CA ASP A 61 -8.85 -0.48 7.06
C ASP A 61 -9.40 -0.96 5.70
N LEU A 62 -8.53 -1.40 4.79
CA LEU A 62 -8.95 -1.93 3.48
C LEU A 62 -9.69 -3.26 3.61
N ASN A 63 -9.20 -4.17 4.45
CA ASN A 63 -9.86 -5.44 4.72
C ASN A 63 -11.26 -5.24 5.30
N GLU A 64 -11.39 -4.39 6.33
CA GLU A 64 -12.70 -4.06 6.91
C GLU A 64 -13.65 -3.46 5.87
N LEU A 65 -13.13 -2.57 5.02
CA LEU A 65 -13.91 -1.94 3.96
C LEU A 65 -14.39 -2.96 2.91
N PHE A 66 -13.52 -3.87 2.49
CA PHE A 66 -13.87 -4.87 1.48
C PHE A 66 -14.91 -5.87 2.00
N VAL A 67 -14.77 -6.37 3.23
CA VAL A 67 -15.81 -7.23 3.85
C VAL A 67 -17.16 -6.51 3.87
N LYS A 68 -17.16 -5.23 4.24
CA LYS A 68 -18.40 -4.44 4.30
C LYS A 68 -19.04 -4.19 2.94
N ILE A 69 -18.25 -4.00 1.89
CA ILE A 69 -18.74 -3.68 0.54
C ILE A 69 -19.12 -4.95 -0.24
N CYS A 70 -18.27 -5.96 -0.21
CA CYS A 70 -18.42 -7.17 -1.03
C CYS A 70 -19.33 -8.21 -0.37
N GLY A 71 -19.57 -8.10 0.94
CA GLY A 71 -20.49 -8.97 1.66
C GLY A 71 -19.92 -10.36 1.96
N PRO A 72 -20.78 -11.33 2.30
CA PRO A 72 -20.37 -12.60 2.91
C PRO A 72 -19.64 -13.56 1.97
N GLU A 73 -19.69 -13.34 0.66
CA GLU A 73 -18.95 -14.16 -0.33
C GLU A 73 -17.53 -13.65 -0.59
N PHE A 74 -17.12 -12.58 0.09
CA PHE A 74 -15.78 -12.04 -0.05
C PHE A 74 -14.74 -12.98 0.61
N ASP A 75 -13.83 -13.48 -0.20
CA ASP A 75 -12.69 -14.28 0.26
C ASP A 75 -11.66 -13.38 0.96
N ILE A 76 -11.91 -13.13 2.25
CA ILE A 76 -11.07 -12.27 3.08
C ILE A 76 -9.65 -12.82 3.24
N GLU A 77 -9.49 -14.15 3.26
CA GLU A 77 -8.18 -14.77 3.45
C GLU A 77 -7.29 -14.57 2.22
N ALA A 78 -7.85 -14.78 1.01
CA ALA A 78 -7.12 -14.52 -0.23
C ALA A 78 -6.75 -13.05 -0.38
N TRP A 79 -7.67 -12.13 -0.06
CA TRP A 79 -7.40 -10.69 -0.14
C TRP A 79 -6.42 -10.20 0.92
N ASP A 80 -6.47 -10.74 2.13
CA ASP A 80 -5.49 -10.42 3.16
C ASP A 80 -4.09 -10.88 2.75
N ALA A 81 -3.95 -12.04 2.12
CA ALA A 81 -2.67 -12.49 1.57
C ALA A 81 -2.12 -11.54 0.50
N VAL A 82 -2.99 -11.06 -0.40
CA VAL A 82 -2.61 -10.07 -1.44
C VAL A 82 -2.19 -8.74 -0.81
N LEU A 83 -2.95 -8.23 0.16
CA LEU A 83 -2.63 -6.98 0.82
C LEU A 83 -1.35 -7.09 1.67
N THR A 84 -1.16 -8.21 2.36
CA THR A 84 0.08 -8.52 3.08
C THR A 84 1.28 -8.46 2.14
N LEU A 85 1.20 -9.13 0.98
CA LEU A 85 2.27 -9.08 -0.03
C LEU A 85 2.59 -7.64 -0.47
N VAL A 86 1.56 -6.84 -0.73
CA VAL A 86 1.71 -5.44 -1.13
C VAL A 86 2.37 -4.62 -0.01
N MET A 87 1.86 -4.71 1.22
CA MET A 87 2.38 -3.93 2.35
C MET A 87 3.82 -4.33 2.68
N THR A 88 4.12 -5.62 2.78
CA THR A 88 5.49 -6.11 3.02
C THR A 88 6.46 -5.65 1.94
N GLY A 89 6.06 -5.68 0.66
CA GLY A 89 6.91 -5.19 -0.42
C GLY A 89 7.18 -3.68 -0.35
N ILE A 90 6.19 -2.89 0.08
CA ILE A 90 6.35 -1.45 0.29
C ILE A 90 7.25 -1.19 1.50
N GLU A 91 7.00 -1.83 2.64
CA GLU A 91 7.81 -1.74 3.86
C GLU A 91 9.28 -2.08 3.61
N GLU A 92 9.53 -3.12 2.82
CA GLU A 92 10.87 -3.49 2.38
C GLU A 92 11.52 -2.38 1.56
N GLY A 93 10.77 -1.73 0.66
CA GLY A 93 11.24 -0.55 -0.07
C GLY A 93 11.58 0.64 0.85
N LEU A 94 10.79 0.86 1.91
CA LEU A 94 11.10 1.89 2.92
C LEU A 94 12.42 1.57 3.64
N ARG A 95 12.60 0.31 4.03
CA ARG A 95 13.80 -0.16 4.75
C ARG A 95 15.05 -0.02 3.90
N GLN A 96 15.03 -0.51 2.65
CA GLN A 96 16.17 -0.40 1.74
C GLN A 96 16.56 1.05 1.45
N ALA A 97 15.58 1.96 1.36
CA ALA A 97 15.85 3.38 1.19
C ALA A 97 16.54 3.98 2.43
N LYS A 98 16.07 3.64 3.64
CA LYS A 98 16.72 4.04 4.90
C LYS A 98 18.17 3.55 5.00
N ASP A 99 18.42 2.30 4.64
CA ASP A 99 19.77 1.72 4.70
C ASP A 99 20.74 2.38 3.71
N LYS A 100 20.22 2.89 2.58
CA LYS A 100 21.02 3.70 1.64
C LYS A 100 21.36 5.05 2.25
N ASP A 101 20.40 5.77 2.82
CA ASP A 101 20.64 7.08 3.46
C ASP A 101 21.70 6.98 4.57
N ALA A 102 21.67 5.91 5.37
CA ALA A 102 22.62 5.68 6.47
C ALA A 102 24.04 5.33 6.02
N LYS A 103 24.25 4.88 4.78
CA LYS A 103 25.58 4.55 4.24
C LYS A 103 26.38 5.78 3.76
N TYR A 104 25.74 6.94 3.70
CA TYR A 104 26.34 8.21 3.24
C TYR A 104 26.43 9.27 4.36
N LEU A 105 26.20 8.88 5.61
CA LEU A 105 26.41 9.66 6.83
C LEU A 105 27.61 9.10 7.60
#